data_AF-A0A1C0U2K5-F1
#
_entry.id   AF-A0A1C0U2K5-F1
#
_cell.length_a   1.000
_cell.length_b   1.000
_cell.length_c   1.000
_cell.angle_alpha   90.00
_cell.angle_beta   90.00
_cell.angle_gamma   90.00
#
_symmetry.space_group_name_H-M   'P 1'
#
loop_
_entity.id
_entity.type
_entity.pdbx_description
1 polymer ?
#
loop_
_entity_poly.entity_id
_entity_poly.type
_entity_poly.pdbx_seq_one_letter_code
_entity_poly.pdbx_strand_id
1 'polypeptide(L)'
;MSVASNLNEFQEQVRSRYGELSKRLQQVARYVLDNTNSVAFDTVAVIAKEADVPPSTLIRFANAFDFSGFNEMKQLFRMHMVEETASYADRARLFRELDGEQEPPEDPQHILQEFARSNVQAMQQLAARTDPEDLKNAVNLLAQAKSIYIIGLRRSFSVAAYLSYALSHLECRPLLVDGLGGMFREQINLIGEEDVVVSISFTPYAEETLMISERAAKAGAKQIVITDSQISPLASFSDVCFVVKEAQVDAFRSQSATLCLVQSLAVALAYRQGSTI
;
A
#
# COMPACT_ATOMS: atom_id res chain seq x y z
N MET A 1 19.97 3.19 21.56
CA MET A 1 19.09 3.50 20.42
C MET A 1 17.86 2.61 20.55
N SER A 2 16.77 2.93 19.86
CA SER A 2 15.58 2.07 19.84
C SER A 2 15.74 0.93 18.84
N VAL A 3 15.16 -0.22 19.16
CA VAL A 3 14.95 -1.32 18.22
C VAL A 3 14.19 -0.79 17.00
N ALA A 4 14.63 -1.16 15.80
CA ALA A 4 13.96 -0.73 14.58
C ALA A 4 12.53 -1.27 14.50
N SER A 5 11.60 -0.41 14.10
CA SER A 5 10.16 -0.71 14.04
C SER A 5 9.69 -1.25 12.69
N ASN A 6 10.48 -1.06 11.64
CA ASN A 6 10.19 -1.49 10.27
C ASN A 6 11.49 -1.81 9.51
N LEU A 7 11.37 -2.43 8.32
CA LEU A 7 12.54 -2.87 7.56
C LEU A 7 13.40 -1.69 7.07
N ASN A 8 12.82 -0.58 6.64
CA ASN A 8 13.58 0.57 6.14
C ASN A 8 14.48 1.16 7.23
N GLU A 9 13.92 1.38 8.42
CA GLU A 9 14.67 1.84 9.60
C GLU A 9 15.81 0.86 9.94
N PHE A 10 15.54 -0.45 9.90
CA PHE A 10 16.56 -1.47 10.12
C PHE A 10 17.69 -1.40 9.07
N GLN A 11 17.35 -1.28 7.78
CA GLN A 11 18.34 -1.18 6.71
C GLN A 11 19.24 0.05 6.86
N GLU A 12 18.67 1.20 7.27
CA GLU A 12 19.45 2.42 7.56
C GLU A 12 20.38 2.24 8.75
N GLN A 13 19.91 1.61 9.83
CA GLN A 13 20.75 1.28 10.99
C GLN A 13 21.90 0.34 10.61
N VAL A 14 21.65 -0.68 9.78
CA VAL A 14 22.70 -1.59 9.30
C VAL A 14 23.73 -0.85 8.45
N ARG A 15 23.27 0.01 7.51
CA ARG A 15 24.17 0.78 6.63
C ARG A 15 25.07 1.74 7.42
N SER A 16 24.51 2.44 8.40
CA SER A 16 25.27 3.40 9.22
C SER A 16 26.31 2.72 10.13
N ARG A 17 26.03 1.51 10.63
CA ARG A 17 26.90 0.79 11.57
C ARG A 17 27.76 -0.29 10.92
N TYR A 18 27.64 -0.49 9.60
CA TYR A 18 28.27 -1.59 8.89
C TYR A 18 29.79 -1.68 9.12
N GLY A 19 30.47 -0.54 9.15
CA GLY A 19 31.93 -0.46 9.36
C GLY A 19 32.39 -0.88 10.76
N GLU A 20 31.50 -0.84 11.76
CA GLU A 20 31.79 -1.17 13.16
C GLU A 20 31.53 -2.65 13.48
N LEU A 21 30.83 -3.36 12.59
CA LEU A 21 30.53 -4.77 12.74
C LEU A 21 31.78 -5.63 12.54
N SER A 22 31.91 -6.71 13.32
CA SER A 22 32.93 -7.73 13.05
C SER A 22 32.72 -8.39 11.68
N LYS A 23 33.78 -8.95 11.06
CA LYS A 23 33.70 -9.58 9.73
C LYS A 23 32.55 -10.59 9.58
N ARG A 24 32.30 -11.42 10.61
CA ARG A 24 31.20 -12.39 10.59
C ARG A 24 29.83 -11.73 10.68
N LEU A 25 29.70 -10.61 11.41
CA LEU A 25 28.45 -9.84 11.47
C LEU A 25 28.22 -9.04 10.18
N GLN A 26 29.28 -8.56 9.53
CA GLN A 26 29.22 -7.94 8.21
C GLN A 26 28.75 -8.91 7.11
N GLN A 27 29.13 -10.20 7.23
CA GLN A 27 28.68 -11.26 6.34
C GLN A 27 27.17 -11.51 6.50
N VAL A 28 26.68 -11.59 7.75
CA VAL A 28 25.25 -11.66 8.04
C VAL A 28 24.52 -10.42 7.52
N ALA A 29 25.06 -9.23 7.76
CA ALA A 29 24.48 -7.98 7.28
C ALA A 29 24.29 -7.96 5.75
N ARG A 30 25.31 -8.37 4.98
CA ARG A 30 25.20 -8.49 3.51
C ARG A 30 24.12 -9.47 3.12
N TYR A 31 24.18 -10.70 3.65
CA TYR A 31 23.20 -11.72 3.31
C TYR A 31 21.77 -11.23 3.57
N VAL A 32 21.54 -10.62 4.74
CA VAL A 32 20.21 -10.19 5.16
C VAL A 32 19.68 -9.01 4.35
N LEU A 33 20.55 -8.09 3.91
CA LEU A 33 20.18 -6.98 3.03
C LEU A 33 19.96 -7.41 1.57
N ASP A 34 20.74 -8.37 1.08
CA ASP A 34 20.70 -8.82 -0.31
C ASP A 34 19.61 -9.88 -0.56
N ASN A 35 19.12 -10.55 0.49
CA ASN A 35 18.20 -11.69 0.40
C ASN A 35 16.98 -11.52 1.32
N THR A 36 16.35 -10.35 1.29
CA THR A 36 15.19 -10.01 2.15
C THR A 36 14.08 -11.06 2.09
N ASN A 37 13.79 -11.60 0.90
CA ASN A 37 12.78 -12.63 0.71
C ASN A 37 13.14 -13.95 1.40
N SER A 38 14.35 -14.44 1.18
CA SER A 38 14.84 -15.66 1.81
C SER A 38 14.86 -15.53 3.33
N VAL A 39 15.30 -14.38 3.85
CA VAL A 39 15.28 -14.12 5.30
C VAL A 39 13.88 -14.19 5.89
N ALA A 40 12.85 -13.74 5.16
CA ALA A 40 11.47 -13.76 5.64
C ALA A 40 10.89 -15.19 5.78
N PHE A 41 11.29 -16.15 4.94
CA PHE A 41 10.74 -17.50 4.94
C PHE A 41 11.67 -18.54 5.57
N ASP A 42 12.96 -18.50 5.26
CA ASP A 42 13.89 -19.57 5.61
C ASP A 42 14.11 -19.69 7.13
N THR A 43 14.26 -20.92 7.61
CA THR A 43 14.59 -21.14 9.02
C THR A 43 15.94 -20.53 9.38
N VAL A 44 16.16 -20.20 10.65
CA VAL A 44 17.45 -19.69 11.15
C VAL A 44 18.62 -20.62 10.74
N ALA A 45 18.38 -21.94 10.70
CA ALA A 45 19.38 -22.91 10.29
C ALA A 45 19.73 -22.80 8.79
N VAL A 46 18.74 -22.62 7.92
CA VAL A 46 18.93 -22.41 6.48
C VAL A 46 19.64 -21.09 6.23
N ILE A 47 19.18 -20.00 6.86
CA ILE A 47 19.80 -18.68 6.75
C ILE A 47 21.26 -18.73 7.19
N ALA A 48 21.56 -19.40 8.30
CA ALA A 48 22.93 -19.53 8.80
C ALA A 48 23.83 -20.26 7.78
N LYS A 49 23.30 -21.34 7.18
CA LYS A 49 24.00 -22.12 6.17
C LYS A 49 24.26 -21.30 4.90
N GLU A 50 23.25 -20.64 4.36
CA GLU A 50 23.36 -19.85 3.12
C GLU A 50 24.21 -18.58 3.32
N ALA A 51 24.16 -17.99 4.51
CA ALA A 51 25.06 -16.90 4.90
C ALA A 51 26.48 -17.37 5.25
N ASP A 52 26.76 -18.68 5.22
CA ASP A 52 28.03 -19.32 5.62
C ASP A 52 28.54 -18.87 7.01
N VAL A 53 27.64 -18.92 8.00
CA VAL A 53 27.96 -18.60 9.40
C VAL A 53 27.33 -19.60 10.38
N PRO A 54 27.90 -19.75 11.59
CA PRO A 54 27.22 -20.50 12.65
C PRO A 54 25.91 -19.79 13.08
N PRO A 55 24.83 -20.53 13.44
CA PRO A 55 23.56 -19.93 13.90
C PRO A 55 23.70 -18.94 15.06
N SER A 56 24.66 -19.17 15.96
CA SER A 56 24.97 -18.24 17.06
C SER A 56 25.44 -16.85 16.59
N THR A 57 25.93 -16.75 15.35
CA THR A 57 26.30 -15.47 14.72
C THR A 57 25.06 -14.68 14.32
N LEU A 58 23.98 -15.34 13.88
CA LEU A 58 22.70 -14.69 13.61
C LEU A 58 22.10 -14.10 14.89
N ILE A 59 22.15 -14.83 16.01
CA ILE A 59 21.69 -14.33 17.31
C ILE A 59 22.51 -13.10 17.74
N ARG A 60 23.85 -13.18 17.64
CA ARG A 60 24.72 -12.04 17.95
C ARG A 60 24.49 -10.84 17.03
N PHE A 61 24.14 -11.09 15.78
CA PHE A 61 23.76 -10.05 14.84
C PHE A 61 22.47 -9.35 15.28
N ALA A 62 21.41 -10.11 15.57
CA ALA A 62 20.15 -9.55 16.08
C ALA A 62 20.37 -8.70 17.35
N ASN A 63 21.13 -9.23 18.31
CA ASN A 63 21.45 -8.51 19.55
C ASN A 63 22.28 -7.23 19.30
N ALA A 64 23.13 -7.21 18.27
CA ALA A 64 23.89 -6.00 17.92
C ALA A 64 22.98 -4.85 17.47
N PHE A 65 21.77 -5.15 17.02
CA PHE A 65 20.73 -4.18 16.64
C PHE A 65 19.57 -4.15 17.64
N ASP A 66 19.86 -4.49 18.89
CA ASP A 66 18.95 -4.39 20.05
C ASP A 66 17.72 -5.32 20.02
N PHE A 67 17.63 -6.28 19.09
CA PHE A 67 16.60 -7.32 19.09
C PHE A 67 16.91 -8.40 20.14
N SER A 68 15.87 -8.99 20.73
CA SER A 68 15.95 -10.12 21.65
C SER A 68 16.39 -11.43 20.98
N GLY A 69 16.27 -11.51 19.65
CA GLY A 69 16.76 -12.64 18.87
C GLY A 69 16.47 -12.52 17.37
N PHE A 70 17.04 -13.43 16.59
CA PHE A 70 16.94 -13.37 15.12
C PHE A 70 15.51 -13.58 14.61
N ASN A 71 14.67 -14.32 15.35
CA ASN A 71 13.26 -14.48 14.99
C ASN A 71 12.45 -13.18 15.13
N GLU A 72 12.75 -12.36 16.13
CA GLU A 72 12.13 -11.03 16.28
C GLU A 72 12.53 -10.13 15.12
N MET A 73 13.84 -10.07 14.82
CA MET A 73 14.36 -9.32 13.68
C MET A 73 13.74 -9.81 12.35
N LYS A 74 13.56 -11.12 12.18
CA LYS A 74 12.91 -11.74 11.01
C LYS A 74 11.46 -11.29 10.81
N GLN A 75 10.75 -10.87 11.87
CA GLN A 75 9.38 -10.34 11.71
C GLN A 75 9.35 -9.05 10.90
N LEU A 76 10.41 -8.21 10.95
CA LEU A 76 10.48 -6.99 10.12
C LEU A 76 10.48 -7.33 8.63
N PHE A 77 11.21 -8.39 8.24
CA PHE A 77 11.25 -8.89 6.86
C PHE A 77 9.91 -9.49 6.44
N ARG A 78 9.29 -10.28 7.33
CA ARG A 78 7.97 -10.88 7.09
C ARG A 78 6.89 -9.81 6.91
N MET A 79 6.85 -8.81 7.78
CA MET A 79 5.90 -7.70 7.71
C MET A 79 6.09 -6.88 6.44
N HIS A 80 7.33 -6.48 6.14
CA HIS A 80 7.65 -5.76 4.92
C HIS A 80 7.30 -6.57 3.66
N MET A 81 7.45 -7.90 3.68
CA MET A 81 7.00 -8.74 2.59
C MET A 81 5.48 -8.86 2.50
N VAL A 82 4.71 -8.93 3.58
CA VAL A 82 3.24 -8.87 3.46
C VAL A 82 2.81 -7.58 2.77
N GLU A 83 3.52 -6.51 3.08
CA GLU A 83 3.32 -5.15 2.59
C GLU A 83 3.75 -4.96 1.13
N GLU A 84 4.89 -5.53 0.68
CA GLU A 84 5.42 -5.40 -0.69
C GLU A 84 5.03 -6.55 -1.63
N THR A 85 4.81 -7.77 -1.13
CA THR A 85 4.79 -8.98 -1.97
C THR A 85 3.42 -9.18 -2.63
N ALA A 86 3.44 -9.15 -3.97
CA ALA A 86 2.31 -9.47 -4.85
C ALA A 86 1.95 -10.97 -4.90
N SER A 87 2.77 -11.85 -4.30
CA SER A 87 2.60 -13.30 -4.34
C SER A 87 1.62 -13.78 -3.27
N TYR A 88 0.45 -14.19 -3.71
CA TYR A 88 -0.57 -14.80 -2.85
C TYR A 88 -0.08 -16.10 -2.18
N ALA A 89 0.83 -16.83 -2.85
CA ALA A 89 1.39 -18.08 -2.32
C ALA A 89 2.27 -17.85 -1.08
N ASP A 90 3.05 -16.77 -1.08
CA ASP A 90 3.95 -16.42 0.02
C ASP A 90 3.17 -15.90 1.23
N ARG A 91 2.10 -15.14 1.01
CA ARG A 91 1.15 -14.74 2.06
C ARG A 91 0.47 -15.95 2.71
N ALA A 92 0.03 -16.91 1.91
CA ALA A 92 -0.57 -18.14 2.42
C ALA A 92 0.43 -18.99 3.23
N ARG A 93 1.71 -19.05 2.81
CA ARG A 93 2.78 -19.71 3.59
C ARG A 93 3.01 -19.02 4.93
N LEU A 94 3.10 -17.68 4.92
CA LEU A 94 3.33 -16.90 6.13
C LEU A 94 2.24 -17.11 7.18
N PHE A 95 0.98 -17.14 6.73
CA PHE A 95 -0.18 -17.33 7.58
C PHE A 95 -0.20 -18.74 8.21
N ARG A 96 0.08 -19.79 7.42
CA ARG A 96 0.21 -21.17 7.94
C ARG A 96 1.26 -21.31 9.04
N GLU A 97 2.35 -20.56 8.95
CA GLU A 97 3.41 -20.57 9.96
C GLU A 97 3.09 -19.75 11.22
N LEU A 98 2.20 -18.76 11.11
CA LEU A 98 1.83 -17.87 12.22
C LEU A 98 0.68 -18.41 13.06
N ASP A 99 -0.30 -19.06 12.44
CA ASP A 99 -1.56 -19.42 13.10
C ASP A 99 -1.58 -20.81 13.75
N GLY A 100 -0.51 -21.60 13.59
CA GLY A 100 -0.33 -22.87 14.31
C GLY A 100 -1.43 -23.90 14.08
N GLU A 101 -1.18 -24.87 13.20
CA GLU A 101 -1.97 -26.10 13.02
C GLU A 101 -3.47 -25.97 12.69
N GLN A 102 -3.97 -24.81 12.27
CA GLN A 102 -5.25 -24.77 11.57
C GLN A 102 -5.01 -25.07 10.09
N GLU A 103 -5.57 -26.18 9.59
CA GLU A 103 -5.64 -26.44 8.16
C GLU A 103 -6.26 -25.21 7.49
N PRO A 104 -5.61 -24.60 6.49
CA PRO A 104 -6.24 -23.53 5.75
C PRO A 104 -7.57 -24.04 5.19
N PRO A 105 -8.63 -23.22 5.12
CA PRO A 105 -9.84 -23.63 4.44
C PRO A 105 -9.50 -23.97 2.98
N GLU A 106 -9.32 -25.26 2.68
CA GLU A 106 -8.95 -25.71 1.32
C GLU A 106 -10.15 -25.62 0.37
N ASP A 107 -11.36 -25.51 0.91
CA ASP A 107 -12.60 -25.39 0.13
C ASP A 107 -12.74 -23.98 -0.48
N PRO A 108 -12.63 -23.82 -1.82
CA PRO A 108 -12.81 -22.53 -2.47
C PRO A 108 -14.20 -21.92 -2.22
N GLN A 109 -15.21 -22.74 -1.95
CA GLN A 109 -16.54 -22.26 -1.61
C GLN A 109 -16.54 -21.54 -0.26
N HIS A 110 -15.83 -22.07 0.75
CA HIS A 110 -15.70 -21.42 2.04
C HIS A 110 -14.98 -20.06 1.92
N ILE A 111 -13.86 -20.02 1.19
CA ILE A 111 -13.10 -18.79 0.93
C ILE A 111 -14.01 -17.75 0.24
N LEU A 112 -14.75 -18.14 -0.80
CA LEU A 112 -15.66 -17.23 -1.50
C LEU A 112 -16.74 -16.68 -0.55
N GLN A 113 -17.35 -17.54 0.27
CA GLN A 113 -18.37 -17.12 1.24
C GLN A 113 -17.81 -16.15 2.28
N GLU A 114 -16.59 -16.37 2.75
CA GLU A 114 -15.93 -15.50 3.71
C GLU A 114 -15.60 -14.14 3.08
N PHE A 115 -15.00 -14.13 1.89
CA PHE A 115 -14.76 -12.90 1.14
C PHE A 115 -16.06 -12.14 0.88
N ALA A 116 -17.12 -12.81 0.45
CA ALA A 116 -18.40 -12.17 0.19
C ALA A 116 -18.95 -11.51 1.47
N ARG A 117 -18.96 -12.24 2.59
CA ARG A 117 -19.45 -11.75 3.89
C ARG A 117 -18.64 -10.55 4.39
N SER A 118 -17.31 -10.65 4.38
CA SER A 118 -16.42 -9.58 4.84
C SER A 118 -16.52 -8.34 3.95
N ASN A 119 -16.67 -8.51 2.63
CA ASN A 119 -16.88 -7.39 1.71
C ASN A 119 -18.22 -6.69 1.91
N VAL A 120 -19.31 -7.45 2.14
CA VAL A 120 -20.61 -6.85 2.48
C VAL A 120 -20.50 -5.97 3.72
N GLN A 121 -19.84 -6.46 4.76
CA GLN A 121 -19.63 -5.68 5.99
C GLN A 121 -18.80 -4.41 5.72
N ALA A 122 -17.70 -4.52 4.98
CA ALA A 122 -16.84 -3.38 4.65
C ALA A 122 -17.59 -2.31 3.83
N MET A 123 -18.39 -2.72 2.84
CA MET A 123 -19.21 -1.80 2.03
C MET A 123 -20.32 -1.13 2.85
N GLN A 124 -20.97 -1.86 3.75
CA GLN A 124 -21.96 -1.27 4.67
C GLN A 124 -21.32 -0.23 5.59
N GLN A 125 -20.12 -0.51 6.12
CA GLN A 125 -19.38 0.45 6.95
C GLN A 125 -18.93 1.67 6.15
N LEU A 126 -18.47 1.48 4.91
CA LEU A 126 -18.13 2.57 4.00
C LEU A 126 -19.34 3.50 3.80
N ALA A 127 -20.49 2.93 3.42
CA ALA A 127 -21.71 3.71 3.18
C ALA A 127 -22.19 4.46 4.44
N ALA A 128 -22.05 3.85 5.63
CA ALA A 128 -22.49 4.45 6.88
C ALA A 128 -21.54 5.56 7.41
N ARG A 129 -20.25 5.50 7.07
CA ARG A 129 -19.22 6.42 7.60
C ARG A 129 -18.82 7.53 6.64
N THR A 130 -19.12 7.38 5.36
CA THR A 130 -18.78 8.39 4.36
C THR A 130 -19.68 9.60 4.53
N ASP A 131 -19.09 10.79 4.70
CA ASP A 131 -19.84 12.03 4.79
C ASP A 131 -20.50 12.34 3.42
N PRO A 132 -21.83 12.56 3.36
CA PRO A 132 -22.51 12.94 2.13
C PRO A 132 -21.97 14.23 1.50
N GLU A 133 -21.51 15.19 2.30
CA GLU A 133 -20.92 16.43 1.76
C GLU A 133 -19.54 16.18 1.15
N ASP A 134 -18.75 15.25 1.67
CA ASP A 134 -17.48 14.85 1.04
C ASP A 134 -17.70 14.23 -0.35
N LEU A 135 -18.73 13.38 -0.50
CA LEU A 135 -19.11 12.82 -1.80
C LEU A 135 -19.50 13.92 -2.79
N LYS A 136 -20.32 14.87 -2.35
CA LYS A 136 -20.76 16.01 -3.17
C LYS A 136 -19.60 16.92 -3.53
N ASN A 137 -18.69 17.20 -2.60
CA ASN A 137 -17.50 18.00 -2.83
C ASN A 137 -16.55 17.31 -3.81
N ALA A 138 -16.30 16.00 -3.66
CA ALA A 138 -15.51 15.24 -4.61
C ALA A 138 -16.10 15.29 -6.03
N VAL A 139 -17.41 15.09 -6.16
CA VAL A 139 -18.10 15.19 -7.47
C VAL A 139 -18.03 16.62 -8.03
N ASN A 140 -18.14 17.66 -7.20
CA ASN A 140 -17.97 19.05 -7.62
C ASN A 140 -16.58 19.31 -8.18
N LEU A 141 -15.54 18.87 -7.46
CA LEU A 141 -14.15 19.02 -7.86
C LEU A 141 -13.90 18.32 -9.20
N LEU A 142 -14.32 17.06 -9.33
CA LEU A 142 -14.16 16.29 -10.58
C LEU A 142 -14.89 16.95 -11.75
N ALA A 143 -16.09 17.52 -11.53
CA ALA A 143 -16.86 18.18 -12.57
C ALA A 143 -16.27 19.52 -13.05
N GLN A 144 -15.51 20.21 -12.20
CA GLN A 144 -14.89 21.51 -12.50
C GLN A 144 -13.44 21.38 -13.00
N ALA A 145 -12.85 20.19 -12.88
CA ALA A 145 -11.46 19.95 -13.24
C ALA A 145 -11.23 20.06 -14.75
N LYS A 146 -10.17 20.78 -15.13
CA LYS A 146 -9.65 20.80 -16.50
C LYS A 146 -9.03 19.46 -16.88
N SER A 147 -8.29 18.84 -15.97
CA SER A 147 -7.74 17.49 -16.10
C SER A 147 -7.76 16.79 -14.75
N ILE A 148 -7.96 15.47 -14.79
CA ILE A 148 -8.07 14.63 -13.59
C ILE A 148 -6.91 13.64 -13.61
N TYR A 149 -5.88 13.90 -12.83
CA TYR A 149 -4.73 13.00 -12.68
C TYR A 149 -5.07 11.94 -11.64
N ILE A 150 -4.88 10.68 -11.99
CA ILE A 150 -5.25 9.55 -11.14
C ILE A 150 -4.00 8.74 -10.86
N ILE A 151 -3.67 8.57 -9.59
CA ILE A 151 -2.56 7.75 -9.17
C ILE A 151 -3.00 6.71 -8.14
N GLY A 152 -2.64 5.46 -8.42
CA GLY A 152 -2.68 4.36 -7.49
C GLY A 152 -1.65 3.35 -7.94
N LEU A 153 -0.74 2.97 -7.05
CA LEU A 153 0.34 2.04 -7.37
C LEU A 153 0.14 0.69 -6.69
N ARG A 154 0.84 -0.33 -7.19
CA ARG A 154 0.77 -1.70 -6.68
C ARG A 154 -0.69 -2.18 -6.67
N ARG A 155 -1.21 -2.60 -5.51
CA ARG A 155 -2.61 -3.05 -5.40
C ARG A 155 -3.59 -1.95 -5.83
N SER A 156 -3.37 -0.70 -5.46
CA SER A 156 -4.28 0.41 -5.78
C SER A 156 -4.37 0.72 -7.28
N PHE A 157 -3.44 0.21 -8.09
CA PHE A 157 -3.44 0.42 -9.54
C PHE A 157 -4.71 -0.09 -10.21
N SER A 158 -5.27 -1.22 -9.77
CA SER A 158 -6.52 -1.76 -10.33
C SER A 158 -7.69 -0.77 -10.20
N VAL A 159 -7.76 -0.07 -9.06
CA VAL A 159 -8.80 0.94 -8.78
C VAL A 159 -8.54 2.22 -9.58
N ALA A 160 -7.28 2.67 -9.64
CA ALA A 160 -6.89 3.85 -10.41
C ALA A 160 -7.16 3.66 -11.91
N ALA A 161 -6.79 2.50 -12.45
CA ALA A 161 -7.05 2.11 -13.84
C ALA A 161 -8.56 2.04 -14.12
N TYR A 162 -9.34 1.45 -13.21
CA TYR A 162 -10.80 1.42 -13.34
C TYR A 162 -11.40 2.83 -13.35
N LEU A 163 -10.99 3.71 -12.43
CA LEU A 163 -11.51 5.08 -12.38
C LEU A 163 -11.12 5.85 -13.65
N SER A 164 -9.90 5.70 -14.15
CA SER A 164 -9.47 6.30 -15.42
C SER A 164 -10.30 5.80 -16.60
N TYR A 165 -10.63 4.50 -16.63
CA TYR A 165 -11.53 3.92 -17.61
C TYR A 165 -12.94 4.53 -17.51
N ALA A 166 -13.51 4.57 -16.30
CA ALA A 166 -14.87 5.07 -16.08
C ALA A 166 -15.01 6.55 -16.46
N LEU A 167 -14.06 7.39 -16.05
CA LEU A 167 -14.06 8.82 -16.37
C LEU A 167 -13.80 9.10 -17.86
N SER A 168 -13.13 8.19 -18.58
CA SER A 168 -12.93 8.33 -20.04
C SER A 168 -14.23 8.22 -20.85
N HIS A 169 -15.31 7.73 -20.23
CA HIS A 169 -16.65 7.65 -20.83
C HIS A 169 -17.51 8.89 -20.53
N LEU A 170 -16.96 9.87 -19.82
CA LEU A 170 -17.62 11.11 -19.43
C LEU A 170 -16.96 12.31 -20.12
N GLU A 171 -17.56 13.50 -19.99
CA GLU A 171 -16.98 14.75 -20.49
C GLU A 171 -15.86 15.24 -19.55
N CYS A 172 -14.83 14.41 -19.39
CA CYS A 172 -13.70 14.60 -18.49
C CYS A 172 -12.39 14.34 -19.23
N ARG A 173 -11.28 14.75 -18.63
CA ARG A 173 -9.94 14.47 -19.16
C ARG A 173 -9.10 13.70 -18.14
N PRO A 174 -9.35 12.39 -17.96
CA PRO A 174 -8.59 11.58 -17.01
C PRO A 174 -7.19 11.25 -17.56
N LEU A 175 -6.18 11.31 -16.69
CA LEU A 175 -4.81 10.86 -16.96
C LEU A 175 -4.38 9.90 -15.86
N LEU A 176 -4.16 8.64 -16.21
CA LEU A 176 -3.55 7.66 -15.31
C LEU A 176 -2.04 7.94 -15.22
N VAL A 177 -1.55 8.19 -14.00
CA VAL A 177 -0.12 8.37 -13.72
C VAL A 177 0.45 7.02 -13.30
N ASP A 178 1.06 6.34 -14.26
CA ASP A 178 1.62 4.99 -14.11
C ASP A 178 3.15 4.95 -14.02
N GLY A 179 3.82 6.07 -14.32
CA GLY A 179 5.28 6.20 -14.30
C GLY A 179 5.99 5.31 -15.31
N LEU A 180 5.33 4.86 -16.38
CA LEU A 180 5.93 3.97 -17.36
C LEU A 180 7.24 4.55 -17.90
N GLY A 181 8.31 3.75 -17.85
CA GLY A 181 9.67 4.19 -18.23
C GLY A 181 10.35 5.10 -17.20
N GLY A 182 9.85 5.18 -15.95
CA GLY A 182 10.39 6.06 -14.91
C GLY A 182 9.91 7.51 -15.03
N MET A 183 8.86 7.76 -15.80
CA MET A 183 8.43 9.09 -16.25
C MET A 183 7.41 9.77 -15.32
N PHE A 184 7.42 9.44 -14.02
CA PHE A 184 6.44 9.99 -13.07
C PHE A 184 6.44 11.52 -13.06
N ARG A 185 7.61 12.15 -13.10
CA ARG A 185 7.75 13.62 -13.01
C ARG A 185 7.21 14.29 -14.26
N GLU A 186 7.49 13.71 -15.42
CA GLU A 186 7.07 14.19 -16.73
C GLU A 186 5.56 14.09 -16.89
N GLN A 187 4.94 13.02 -16.42
CA GLN A 187 3.49 12.84 -16.46
C GLN A 187 2.73 13.91 -15.66
N ILE A 188 3.35 14.47 -14.61
CA ILE A 188 2.71 15.45 -13.73
C ILE A 188 3.22 16.88 -13.90
N ASN A 189 4.08 17.15 -14.90
CA ASN A 189 4.69 18.47 -15.08
C ASN A 189 3.70 19.57 -15.48
N LEU A 190 2.51 19.21 -15.97
CA LEU A 190 1.47 20.15 -16.40
C LEU A 190 0.36 20.34 -15.37
N ILE A 191 0.46 19.71 -14.19
CA ILE A 191 -0.51 19.91 -13.11
C ILE A 191 -0.52 21.38 -12.69
N GLY A 192 -1.72 21.98 -12.59
CA GLY A 192 -1.94 23.32 -12.06
C GLY A 192 -3.25 23.49 -11.29
N GLU A 193 -3.58 24.74 -10.96
CA GLU A 193 -4.71 25.12 -10.09
C GLU A 193 -6.10 24.71 -10.62
N GLU A 194 -6.23 24.49 -11.93
CA GLU A 194 -7.48 24.05 -12.57
C GLU A 194 -7.64 22.52 -12.59
N ASP A 195 -6.65 21.77 -12.09
CA ASP A 195 -6.63 20.31 -12.14
C ASP A 195 -7.01 19.67 -10.81
N VAL A 196 -7.45 18.42 -10.88
CA VAL A 196 -7.69 17.56 -9.72
C VAL A 196 -6.73 16.38 -9.76
N VAL A 197 -6.18 16.00 -8.60
CA VAL A 197 -5.43 14.76 -8.42
C VAL A 197 -6.21 13.83 -7.49
N VAL A 198 -6.49 12.63 -7.98
CA VAL A 198 -7.08 11.53 -7.21
C VAL A 198 -5.96 10.57 -6.81
N SER A 199 -5.63 10.54 -5.52
CA SER A 199 -4.55 9.71 -4.97
C SER A 199 -5.12 8.54 -4.17
N ILE A 200 -4.83 7.31 -4.59
CA ILE A 200 -5.32 6.08 -3.96
C ILE A 200 -4.14 5.34 -3.34
N SER A 201 -4.01 5.40 -2.02
CA SER A 201 -2.89 4.76 -1.31
C SER A 201 -3.27 4.32 0.09
N PHE A 202 -2.80 3.13 0.44
CA PHE A 202 -3.05 2.48 1.73
C PHE A 202 -1.71 2.09 2.32
N THR A 203 -1.64 1.94 3.65
CA THR A 203 -0.45 1.40 4.31
C THR A 203 -0.02 0.05 3.69
N PRO A 204 1.23 -0.11 3.24
CA PRO A 204 2.34 0.87 3.21
C PRO A 204 2.17 1.90 2.07
N TYR A 205 2.21 3.19 2.39
CA TYR A 205 2.03 4.24 1.39
C TYR A 205 3.16 4.23 0.35
N ALA A 206 2.81 4.23 -0.94
CA ALA A 206 3.80 4.30 -2.00
C ALA A 206 4.45 5.69 -2.05
N GLU A 207 5.78 5.74 -2.02
CA GLU A 207 6.57 6.98 -2.00
C GLU A 207 6.28 7.87 -3.21
N GLU A 208 6.11 7.27 -4.40
CA GLU A 208 5.80 8.01 -5.61
C GLU A 208 4.39 8.64 -5.55
N THR A 209 3.44 7.98 -4.89
CA THR A 209 2.11 8.57 -4.65
C THR A 209 2.22 9.78 -3.74
N LEU A 210 3.01 9.69 -2.66
CA LEU A 210 3.26 10.83 -1.76
C LEU A 210 3.92 12.01 -2.48
N MET A 211 4.97 11.72 -3.24
CA MET A 211 5.71 12.72 -4.03
C MET A 211 4.80 13.46 -5.01
N ILE A 212 3.91 12.72 -5.69
CA ILE A 212 2.98 13.29 -6.67
C ILE A 212 1.93 14.15 -5.97
N SER A 213 1.32 13.68 -4.88
CA SER A 213 0.34 14.47 -4.11
C SER A 213 0.97 15.76 -3.55
N GLU A 214 2.20 15.69 -3.01
CA GLU A 214 2.92 16.86 -2.50
C GLU A 214 3.20 17.87 -3.63
N ARG A 215 3.68 17.41 -4.78
CA ARG A 215 3.98 18.28 -5.92
C ARG A 215 2.73 18.92 -6.49
N ALA A 216 1.63 18.18 -6.56
CA ALA A 216 0.36 18.68 -7.04
C ALA A 216 -0.25 19.71 -6.09
N ALA A 217 -0.18 19.49 -4.77
CA ALA A 217 -0.60 20.46 -3.77
C ALA A 217 0.23 21.77 -3.87
N LYS A 218 1.54 21.68 -4.08
CA LYS A 218 2.41 22.85 -4.33
C LYS A 218 2.06 23.60 -5.61
N ALA A 219 1.49 22.92 -6.60
CA ALA A 219 1.00 23.52 -7.85
C ALA A 219 -0.43 24.07 -7.74
N GLY A 220 -1.06 23.95 -6.56
CA GLY A 220 -2.41 24.43 -6.28
C GLY A 220 -3.53 23.54 -6.80
N ALA A 221 -3.22 22.35 -7.32
CA ALA A 221 -4.21 21.40 -7.80
C ALA A 221 -5.01 20.81 -6.63
N LYS A 222 -6.31 20.66 -6.85
CA LYS A 222 -7.23 20.10 -5.86
C LYS A 222 -6.98 18.61 -5.64
N GLN A 223 -7.07 18.15 -4.40
CA GLN A 223 -6.67 16.80 -4.01
C GLN A 223 -7.86 16.01 -3.46
N ILE A 224 -8.16 14.87 -4.11
CA ILE A 224 -9.07 13.85 -3.58
C ILE A 224 -8.21 12.64 -3.18
N VAL A 225 -8.21 12.31 -1.89
CA VAL A 225 -7.42 11.21 -1.35
C VAL A 225 -8.35 10.05 -0.96
N ILE A 226 -7.97 8.83 -1.32
CA ILE A 226 -8.62 7.60 -0.88
C ILE A 226 -7.57 6.76 -0.15
N THR A 227 -7.78 6.54 1.15
CA THR A 227 -6.74 5.97 2.04
C THR A 227 -7.34 5.16 3.20
N ASP A 228 -6.51 4.55 4.04
CA ASP A 228 -6.94 3.72 5.19
C ASP A 228 -7.02 4.47 6.52
N SER A 229 -6.53 5.72 6.60
CA SER A 229 -6.46 6.46 7.87
C SER A 229 -6.52 7.97 7.69
N GLN A 230 -7.17 8.68 8.64
CA GLN A 230 -7.17 10.15 8.68
C GLN A 230 -5.79 10.74 9.00
N ILE A 231 -4.90 9.96 9.61
CA ILE A 231 -3.51 10.36 9.89
C ILE A 231 -2.54 9.91 8.79
N SER A 232 -3.06 9.48 7.63
CA SER A 232 -2.25 9.19 6.46
C SER A 232 -1.43 10.42 6.07
N PRO A 233 -0.16 10.27 5.67
CA PRO A 233 0.63 11.39 5.17
C PRO A 233 -0.04 12.09 3.97
N LEU A 234 -0.87 11.38 3.19
CA LEU A 234 -1.66 11.97 2.10
C LEU A 234 -2.79 12.88 2.57
N ALA A 235 -3.37 12.62 3.75
CA ALA A 235 -4.51 13.38 4.26
C ALA A 235 -4.13 14.85 4.55
N SER A 236 -2.85 15.13 4.79
CA SER A 236 -2.37 16.50 5.00
C SER A 236 -2.48 17.39 3.75
N PHE A 237 -2.59 16.80 2.56
CA PHE A 237 -2.69 17.51 1.30
C PHE A 237 -4.12 17.55 0.73
N SER A 238 -5.07 16.81 1.32
CA SER A 238 -6.37 16.58 0.72
C SER A 238 -7.34 17.75 0.89
N ASP A 239 -8.06 18.11 -0.18
CA ASP A 239 -9.31 18.88 -0.07
C ASP A 239 -10.48 17.97 0.33
N VAL A 240 -10.47 16.71 -0.12
CA VAL A 240 -11.42 15.66 0.28
C VAL A 240 -10.67 14.38 0.57
N CYS A 241 -10.93 13.75 1.72
CA CYS A 241 -10.27 12.51 2.14
C CYS A 241 -11.28 11.42 2.50
N PHE A 242 -11.35 10.38 1.67
CA PHE A 242 -12.13 9.18 1.93
C PHE A 242 -11.29 8.14 2.68
N VAL A 243 -11.68 7.83 3.92
CA VAL A 243 -11.06 6.77 4.72
C VAL A 243 -11.83 5.46 4.51
N VAL A 244 -11.24 4.56 3.75
CA VAL A 244 -11.80 3.25 3.40
C VAL A 244 -11.13 2.15 4.21
N LYS A 245 -11.94 1.40 4.96
CA LYS A 245 -11.49 0.16 5.60
C LYS A 245 -11.88 -1.01 4.71
N GLU A 246 -10.88 -1.59 4.04
CA GLU A 246 -11.09 -2.78 3.23
C GLU A 246 -11.36 -4.02 4.07
N ALA A 247 -12.16 -4.92 3.50
CA ALA A 247 -12.33 -6.26 4.05
C ALA A 247 -10.97 -6.98 4.10
N GLN A 248 -10.76 -7.75 5.16
CA GLN A 248 -9.60 -8.61 5.31
C GLN A 248 -10.09 -10.04 5.57
N VAL A 249 -9.61 -10.98 4.77
CA VAL A 249 -9.79 -12.42 4.95
C VAL A 249 -8.39 -12.99 5.09
N ASP A 250 -8.05 -13.46 6.28
CA ASP A 250 -6.68 -13.84 6.67
C ASP A 250 -5.64 -12.76 6.35
N ALA A 251 -4.62 -13.09 5.55
CA ALA A 251 -3.58 -12.19 5.08
C ALA A 251 -3.97 -11.39 3.83
N PHE A 252 -5.19 -11.58 3.29
CA PHE A 252 -5.63 -11.00 2.04
C PHE A 252 -6.60 -9.84 2.27
N ARG A 253 -6.22 -8.69 1.73
CA ARG A 253 -7.05 -7.49 1.76
C ARG A 253 -7.83 -7.35 0.44
N SER A 254 -9.11 -7.10 0.54
CA SER A 254 -9.98 -6.79 -0.61
C SER A 254 -9.73 -5.39 -1.18
N GLN A 255 -10.37 -5.10 -2.31
CA GLN A 255 -10.46 -3.78 -2.94
C GLN A 255 -11.90 -3.38 -3.28
N SER A 256 -12.88 -4.19 -2.87
CA SER A 256 -14.28 -4.01 -3.27
C SER A 256 -14.88 -2.74 -2.69
N ALA A 257 -14.51 -2.34 -1.47
CA ALA A 257 -15.03 -1.10 -0.88
C ALA A 257 -14.51 0.13 -1.63
N THR A 258 -13.20 0.16 -1.93
CA THR A 258 -12.60 1.26 -2.72
C THR A 258 -13.18 1.29 -4.13
N LEU A 259 -13.36 0.15 -4.79
CA LEU A 259 -14.02 0.06 -6.10
C LEU A 259 -15.46 0.59 -6.04
N CYS A 260 -16.23 0.21 -5.02
CA CYS A 260 -17.59 0.70 -4.82
C CYS A 260 -17.63 2.22 -4.67
N LEU A 261 -16.68 2.82 -3.94
CA LEU A 261 -16.58 4.27 -3.80
C LEU A 261 -16.31 4.95 -5.14
N VAL A 262 -15.27 4.53 -5.88
CA VAL A 262 -14.91 5.18 -7.16
C VAL A 262 -15.97 4.97 -8.24
N GLN A 263 -16.67 3.84 -8.22
CA GLN A 263 -17.85 3.58 -9.05
C GLN A 263 -18.97 4.58 -8.74
N SER A 264 -19.25 4.76 -7.45
CA SER A 264 -20.29 5.69 -6.98
C SER A 264 -19.96 7.13 -7.37
N LEU A 265 -18.70 7.55 -7.24
CA LEU A 265 -18.23 8.88 -7.67
C LEU A 265 -18.38 9.08 -9.19
N ALA A 266 -17.97 8.10 -10.00
CA ALA A 266 -18.08 8.18 -11.46
C ALA A 266 -19.55 8.26 -11.91
N VAL A 267 -20.43 7.44 -11.34
CA VAL A 267 -21.86 7.46 -11.66
C VAL A 267 -22.53 8.76 -11.18
N ALA A 268 -22.19 9.25 -9.99
CA ALA A 268 -22.71 10.53 -9.50
C ALA A 268 -22.25 11.71 -10.37
N LEU A 269 -21.00 11.69 -10.86
CA LEU A 269 -20.50 12.67 -11.82
C LEU A 269 -21.26 12.60 -13.15
N ALA A 270 -21.52 11.39 -13.66
CA ALA A 270 -22.32 11.19 -14.87
C ALA A 270 -23.73 11.80 -14.74
N TYR A 271 -24.42 11.57 -13.61
CA TYR A 271 -25.73 12.19 -13.37
C TYR A 271 -25.67 13.71 -13.29
N ARG A 272 -24.60 14.26 -12.71
CA ARG A 272 -24.41 15.72 -12.63
C ARG A 272 -24.19 16.34 -14.01
N GLN A 273 -23.34 15.75 -14.85
CA GLN A 273 -23.10 16.21 -16.22
C GLN A 273 -24.35 16.00 -17.10
N GLY A 274 -25.02 14.87 -16.90
CA GLY A 274 -26.24 14.46 -17.60
C GLY A 274 -27.51 15.13 -17.11
N SER A 275 -27.50 16.00 -16.09
CA SER A 275 -28.69 16.78 -15.66
C SER A 275 -29.11 17.87 -16.66
N THR A 276 -28.74 17.69 -17.91
CA THR A 276 -29.47 18.18 -19.09
C THR A 276 -30.23 16.99 -19.70
N ILE A 277 -31.21 16.43 -18.98
CA ILE A 277 -32.26 15.58 -19.58
C ILE A 277 -33.51 16.44 -19.77
#